data_AF-A0A836SX76-F1
#
_entry.id   AF-A0A836SX76-F1
#
_cell.length_a   1.000
_cell.length_b   1.000
_cell.length_c   1.000
_cell.angle_alpha   90.00
_cell.angle_beta   90.00
_cell.angle_gamma   90.00
#
_symmetry.space_group_name_H-M   'P 1'
#
loop_
_entity.id
_entity.type
_entity.pdbx_description
1 polymer ?
#
loop_
_entity_poly.entity_id
_entity_poly.type
_entity_poly.pdbx_seq_one_letter_code
_entity_poly.pdbx_strand_id
1 'polypeptide(L)' 'MNINEFNALIRLLDDSDPLVYNQVKNRFIKAGKDVLPLLRKEWNNQLTMQEILKIEEIIDAINFSDFNGNFKKLLKEN' A
#
# COMPACT_ATOMS: atom_id res chain seq x y z
N MET A 1 -8.17 7.08 -5.42
CA MET A 1 -7.41 6.46 -6.52
C MET A 1 -8.41 5.82 -7.48
N ASN A 2 -8.24 5.93 -8.80
CA ASN A 2 -9.12 5.23 -9.74
C ASN A 2 -8.55 3.84 -10.10
N ILE A 3 -9.36 2.97 -10.70
CA ILE A 3 -8.97 1.59 -10.98
C ILE A 3 -7.82 1.47 -11.99
N ASN A 4 -7.73 2.40 -12.95
CA ASN A 4 -6.67 2.39 -13.96
C ASN A 4 -5.31 2.72 -13.34
N GLU A 5 -5.27 3.74 -12.46
CA GLU A 5 -4.09 4.10 -11.68
C GLU A 5 -3.68 2.93 -10.77
N PHE A 6 -4.64 2.32 -10.07
CA PHE A 6 -4.39 1.16 -9.22
C PHE A 6 -3.72 0.02 -10.00
N ASN A 7 -4.31 -0.39 -11.11
CA ASN A 7 -3.78 -1.49 -11.93
C ASN A 7 -2.40 -1.17 -12.52
N ALA A 8 -2.16 0.09 -12.90
CA ALA A 8 -0.84 0.52 -13.37
C ALA A 8 0.22 0.42 -12.26
N LEU A 9 -0.12 0.83 -11.04
CA LEU A 9 0.78 0.73 -9.89
C LEU A 9 1.08 -0.72 -9.50
N ILE A 10 0.08 -1.61 -9.55
CA ILE A 10 0.29 -3.05 -9.31
C ILE A 10 1.28 -3.64 -10.31
N ARG A 11 1.16 -3.32 -11.61
CA ARG A 11 2.10 -3.79 -12.64
C ARG A 11 3.52 -3.27 -12.43
N LEU A 12 3.69 -2.08 -11.85
CA LEU A 12 4.99 -1.52 -11.53
C LEU A 12 5.65 -2.19 -10.32
N LEU A 13 4.94 -3.03 -9.56
CA LEU A 13 5.55 -3.80 -8.48
C LEU A 13 6.53 -4.85 -9.00
N ASP A 14 6.41 -5.29 -10.25
CA ASP A 14 7.34 -6.22 -10.89
C ASP A 14 8.67 -5.57 -11.30
N ASP A 15 8.75 -4.23 -11.24
CA ASP A 15 9.97 -3.52 -11.60
C ASP A 15 11.11 -3.89 -10.63
N SER A 16 12.29 -4.13 -11.21
CA SER A 16 13.51 -4.45 -10.47
C SER A 16 14.15 -3.23 -9.79
N ASP A 17 13.83 -2.01 -10.22
CA ASP A 17 14.34 -0.79 -9.64
C ASP A 17 13.70 -0.50 -8.27
N PRO A 18 14.48 -0.48 -7.17
CA PRO A 18 13.98 -0.17 -5.84
C PRO A 18 13.34 1.23 -5.73
N LEU A 19 13.75 2.19 -6.56
CA LEU A 19 13.17 3.54 -6.59
C LEU A 19 11.74 3.51 -7.12
N VAL A 20 11.46 2.68 -8.14
CA VAL A 20 10.10 2.48 -8.67
C VAL A 20 9.20 1.92 -7.57
N TYR A 21 9.65 0.85 -6.90
CA TYR A 21 8.90 0.28 -5.78
C TYR A 21 8.62 1.31 -4.68
N ASN A 22 9.63 2.09 -4.29
CA ASN A 22 9.47 3.12 -3.26
C ASN A 22 8.45 4.20 -3.66
N GLN A 23 8.44 4.63 -4.92
CA GLN A 23 7.44 5.59 -5.42
C GLN A 23 6.03 4.99 -5.42
N VAL A 24 5.89 3.75 -5.87
CA VAL A 24 4.61 3.01 -5.86
C VAL A 24 4.09 2.85 -4.45
N LYS A 25 4.91 2.35 -3.51
CA LYS A 25 4.56 2.21 -2.09
C LYS A 25 4.11 3.55 -1.50
N ASN A 26 4.86 4.63 -1.73
CA ASN A 26 4.49 5.95 -1.25
C ASN A 26 3.17 6.45 -1.82
N ARG A 27 2.84 6.09 -3.07
CA ARG A 27 1.56 6.43 -3.69
C ARG A 27 0.40 5.72 -3.02
N PHE A 28 0.56 4.43 -2.68
CA PHE A 28 -0.44 3.66 -1.92
C PHE A 28 -0.60 4.18 -0.48
N ILE A 29 0.49 4.49 0.22
CA ILE A 29 0.42 5.10 1.57
C ILE A 29 -0.37 6.40 1.54
N LYS A 30 -0.13 7.26 0.55
CA LYS A 30 -0.89 8.52 0.37
C LYS A 30 -2.37 8.28 0.05
N ALA A 31 -2.70 7.19 -0.63
CA ALA A 31 -4.10 6.80 -0.86
C ALA A 31 -4.79 6.29 0.41
N GLY A 32 -4.03 5.77 1.37
CA GLY A 32 -4.51 5.41 2.70
C GLY A 32 -5.45 4.20 2.68
N LYS A 33 -6.38 4.14 3.63
CA LYS A 33 -7.24 2.97 3.85
C LYS A 33 -8.16 2.62 2.67
N ASP A 34 -8.50 3.59 1.84
CA ASP A 34 -9.45 3.41 0.73
C ASP A 34 -9.00 2.35 -0.29
N VAL A 35 -7.68 2.12 -0.40
CA VAL A 35 -7.10 1.17 -1.35
C VAL A 35 -6.91 -0.23 -0.76
N LEU A 36 -7.04 -0.41 0.57
CA LEU A 36 -6.82 -1.69 1.25
C LEU A 36 -7.71 -2.83 0.71
N PRO A 37 -9.01 -2.65 0.42
CA PRO A 37 -9.83 -3.73 -0.12
C PRO A 37 -9.32 -4.26 -1.45
N LEU A 38 -8.80 -3.35 -2.31
CA LEU A 38 -8.23 -3.72 -3.60
C LEU A 38 -6.88 -4.42 -3.44
N LEU A 39 -6.00 -3.91 -2.57
CA LEU A 39 -4.71 -4.56 -2.28
C LEU A 39 -4.90 -5.98 -1.70
N ARG A 40 -5.86 -6.17 -0.79
CA ARG A 40 -6.18 -7.50 -0.24
C ARG A 40 -6.78 -8.44 -1.29
N LYS A 41 -7.49 -7.91 -2.28
CA LYS A 41 -7.96 -8.72 -3.39
C LYS A 41 -6.78 -9.21 -4.23
N GLU A 42 -5.86 -8.32 -4.59
CA GLU A 42 -4.66 -8.69 -5.35
C GLU A 42 -3.75 -9.64 -4.57
N TRP A 43 -3.58 -9.44 -3.27
CA TRP A 43 -2.86 -10.36 -2.38
C TRP A 43 -3.33 -11.82 -2.49
N ASN A 44 -4.63 -12.04 -2.70
CA ASN A 44 -5.24 -13.36 -2.78
C ASN A 44 -5.25 -13.95 -4.21
N ASN A 45 -4.66 -13.26 -5.20
CA ASN A 45 -4.56 -13.74 -6.58
C ASN A 45 -3.32 -14.61 -6.80
N GLN A 46 -3.13 -15.13 -8.02
CA GLN A 46 -1.93 -15.88 -8.43
C GLN A 46 -0.72 -14.94 -8.57
N LEU A 47 -0.13 -14.56 -7.45
CA LEU A 47 1.09 -13.76 -7.38
C LEU A 47 2.31 -14.64 -7.05
N THR A 48 3.47 -14.19 -7.49
CA THR A 48 4.76 -14.74 -7.02
C THR A 48 4.97 -14.39 -5.55
N MET A 49 5.82 -15.16 -4.86
CA MET A 49 6.17 -14.88 -3.46
C MET A 49 6.73 -13.45 -3.26
N GLN A 50 7.45 -12.92 -4.25
CA GLN A 50 8.02 -11.59 -4.19
C GLN A 50 6.95 -10.49 -4.29
N GLU A 51 5.98 -10.66 -5.19
CA GLU A 51 4.84 -9.72 -5.32
C GLU A 51 3.97 -9.73 -4.07
N ILE A 52 3.72 -10.91 -3.50
CA ILE A 52 3.04 -11.07 -2.21
C ILE A 52 3.77 -10.21 -1.18
N LEU A 53 5.04 -10.47 -0.87
CA LEU A 53 5.79 -9.71 0.14
C LEU A 53 5.76 -8.18 -0.08
N LYS A 54 5.83 -7.70 -1.33
CA LYS A 54 5.72 -6.28 -1.65
C LYS A 54 4.33 -5.70 -1.31
N ILE A 55 3.26 -6.42 -1.62
CA ILE A 55 1.90 -5.99 -1.26
C ILE A 55 1.72 -6.01 0.27
N GLU A 56 2.38 -6.90 1.00
CA GLU A 56 2.29 -7.04 2.47
C GLU A 56 2.82 -5.78 3.10
N GLU A 57 4.04 -5.43 2.69
CA GLU A 57 4.75 -4.26 3.19
C GLU A 57 3.94 -2.98 2.93
N ILE A 58 3.26 -2.89 1.78
CA ILE A 58 2.38 -1.76 1.47
C ILE A 58 1.15 -1.73 2.40
N ILE A 59 0.48 -2.88 2.59
CA ILE A 59 -0.69 -2.98 3.49
C ILE A 59 -0.30 -2.61 4.93
N ASP A 60 0.80 -3.15 5.42
CA ASP A 60 1.32 -2.89 6.77
C ASP A 60 1.71 -1.42 6.95
N ALA A 61 2.38 -0.83 5.97
CA ALA A 61 2.73 0.59 6.00
C ALA A 61 1.48 1.50 6.06
N ILE A 62 0.43 1.16 5.29
CA ILE A 62 -0.85 1.89 5.36
C ILE A 62 -1.45 1.78 6.76
N ASN A 63 -1.58 0.55 7.30
CA ASN A 63 -2.17 0.32 8.62
C ASN A 63 -1.40 1.07 9.73
N PHE A 64 -0.06 1.02 9.69
CA PHE A 64 0.78 1.72 10.65
C PHE A 64 0.65 3.24 10.55
N SER A 65 0.59 3.79 9.33
CA SER A 65 0.44 5.23 9.10
C SER A 65 -0.87 5.77 9.68
N ASP A 66 -1.96 5.01 9.51
CA ASP A 66 -3.26 5.36 10.05
C ASP A 66 -3.30 5.23 11.58
N PHE A 67 -2.78 4.12 12.13
CA PHE A 67 -2.69 3.92 13.57
C PHE A 67 -1.95 5.07 14.25
N ASN A 68 -0.78 5.47 13.72
CA ASN A 68 -0.01 6.59 14.24
C ASN A 68 -0.75 7.92 14.14
N GLY A 69 -1.50 8.14 13.07
CA GLY A 69 -2.34 9.31 12.92
C GLY A 69 -3.40 9.40 14.02
N ASN A 70 -4.09 8.27 14.27
CA ASN A 70 -5.10 8.18 15.32
C ASN A 70 -4.49 8.36 16.72
N PHE A 71 -3.36 7.70 16.99
CA PHE A 71 -2.66 7.82 18.27
C PHE A 71 -2.25 9.27 18.55
N LYS A 72 -1.68 9.98 17.57
CA LYS A 72 -1.33 11.41 17.71
C LYS A 72 -2.54 12.30 17.95
N LYS A 73 -3.70 11.95 17.40
CA LYS A 73 -4.95 12.69 17.64
C LYS A 73 -5.39 12.56 19.09
N LEU A 74 -5.40 11.34 19.63
CA LEU A 74 -5.76 11.05 21.02
C LEU A 74 -4.83 11.77 22.03
N LEU A 75 -3.54 11.91 21.73
CA LEU A 75 -2.61 12.66 22.57
C LEU A 75 -2.84 14.18 22.58
N LYS A 76 -3.52 14.74 21.57
CA LYS A 76 -3.85 16.17 21.51
C LYS A 76 -5.18 16.52 22.16
N GLU A 77 -6.02 15.52 22.38
CA GLU A 77 -7.36 15.65 22.95
C GLU A 77 -7.36 15.43 24.49
N ASN A 78 -6.22 15.06 25.08
CA ASN A 78 -5.97 15.00 26.52
C ASN A 78 -4.99 16.10 26.96
#